data_AF-A0A4R7SP49-F1
#
_entry.id   AF-A0A4R7SP49-F1
#
_cell.length_a   1.000
_cell.length_b   1.000
_cell.length_c   1.000
_cell.angle_alpha   90.00
_cell.angle_beta   90.00
_cell.angle_gamma   90.00
#
_symmetry.space_group_name_H-M   'P 1'
#
loop_
_entity.id
_entity.type
_entity.pdbx_description
1 polymer ?
#
loop_
_entity_poly.entity_id
_entity_poly.type
_entity_poly.pdbx_seq_one_letter_code
_entity_poly.pdbx_strand_id
1 'polypeptide(L)'
;MDIPYTVTARPDTGLYNAKVGIWLFLASEVMLFGGLFSSYIFLRVGADYHWPVHELNVTMGFINTLVLIFSSVTVLLAWANLKLRKIGKFRLYMTLTVLCAMTFMVIKAFEYKSKFEHYAVKLTDGTFLTGHLPHGYEITFGEATDFTMTIAGENKAIDADPADYILPYIVGEAPTFKLASGEELSLDSSSFGDFQKKTVKAAEDALEKRRADLRAKGKEAEAKKLNIVPDTTVKLTASQPITIKVKPSKILGYSASTITFADGTTATGKLLDDKMVLEVDGVDARSVPDAENSLAWSSNYLGEGWKKAFIENRDHAQAEFKEKYPSRDPQKSATHQKESFYLHIKSATPPAAHAEGEHKAEAAATEHGDDHAGHGHHPEVTLEKKDIAFYSNYTPKLNTYYAIYFTLTGLHGLHVVAGALVLTYFLLFDGKMLRNDPERLANRVEVGGLFWHFVDLVWIFLFPLLYLL
;
A
#
# COMPACT_ATOMS: atom_id res chain seq x y z
N MET A 1 30.99 22.49 32.71
CA MET A 1 31.38 21.11 33.04
C MET A 1 31.81 20.44 31.76
N ASP A 2 33.07 20.05 31.66
CA ASP A 2 33.51 19.16 30.58
C ASP A 2 33.11 17.73 30.94
N ILE A 3 32.36 17.10 30.04
CA ILE A 3 31.97 15.70 30.19
C ILE A 3 33.23 14.86 29.91
N PRO A 4 33.69 14.00 30.83
CA PRO A 4 34.92 13.24 30.64
C PRO A 4 34.80 12.23 29.49
N TYR A 5 35.93 11.93 28.81
CA TYR A 5 36.05 10.94 27.73
C TYR A 5 35.20 11.21 26.48
N THR A 6 34.96 12.47 26.15
CA THR A 6 34.30 12.87 24.88
C THR A 6 35.28 12.98 23.70
N VAL A 7 36.57 13.17 23.99
CA VAL A 7 37.64 13.29 22.98
C VAL A 7 38.74 12.27 23.26
N THR A 8 39.12 12.12 24.54
CA THR A 8 40.09 11.12 24.99
C THR A 8 39.45 9.74 25.13
N ALA A 9 40.22 8.71 24.75
CA ALA A 9 39.86 7.32 24.98
C ALA A 9 39.80 7.02 26.48
N ARG A 10 38.88 6.14 26.89
CA ARG A 10 38.88 5.62 28.25
C ARG A 10 40.03 4.62 28.44
N PRO A 11 40.62 4.54 29.64
CA PRO A 11 41.69 3.58 29.93
C PRO A 11 41.25 2.11 29.86
N ASP A 12 39.98 1.82 30.14
CA ASP A 12 39.41 0.47 30.20
C ASP A 12 39.12 -0.12 28.81
N THR A 13 38.54 0.68 27.93
CA THR A 13 37.99 0.26 26.63
C THR A 13 38.81 0.75 25.45
N GLY A 14 39.71 1.73 25.64
CA GLY A 14 40.45 2.37 24.55
C GLY A 14 39.57 3.21 23.61
N LEU A 15 38.29 3.43 23.94
CA LEU A 15 37.32 4.15 23.11
C LEU A 15 36.75 5.35 23.89
N TYR A 16 36.34 6.39 23.16
CA TYR A 16 35.61 7.52 23.75
C TYR A 16 34.11 7.19 23.88
N ASN A 17 33.40 7.88 24.78
CA ASN A 17 32.03 7.55 25.18
C ASN A 17 31.06 7.41 23.99
N ALA A 18 31.12 8.34 23.03
CA ALA A 18 30.23 8.32 21.87
C ALA A 18 30.48 7.11 20.95
N LYS A 19 31.73 6.62 20.87
CA LYS A 19 32.08 5.42 20.10
C LYS A 19 31.55 4.15 20.75
N VAL A 20 31.60 4.05 22.07
CA VAL A 20 30.95 2.93 22.81
C VAL A 20 29.43 3.00 22.62
N GLY A 21 28.85 4.19 22.77
CA GLY A 21 27.40 4.39 22.62
C GLY A 21 26.89 3.99 21.24
N ILE A 22 27.59 4.38 20.17
CA ILE A 22 27.18 3.99 18.82
C ILE A 22 27.29 2.48 18.59
N TRP A 23 28.35 1.81 19.07
CA TRP A 23 28.44 0.36 18.93
C TRP A 23 27.31 -0.39 19.64
N LEU A 24 26.90 0.06 20.83
CA LEU A 24 25.74 -0.50 21.54
C LEU A 24 24.44 -0.27 20.77
N PHE A 25 24.24 0.93 20.23
CA PHE A 25 23.09 1.25 19.39
C PHE A 25 23.07 0.39 18.10
N LEU A 26 24.21 0.24 17.42
CA LEU A 26 24.31 -0.60 16.23
C LEU A 26 24.00 -2.06 16.55
N ALA A 27 24.43 -2.57 17.70
CA ALA A 27 24.09 -3.92 18.13
C ALA A 27 22.57 -4.10 18.34
N SER A 28 21.87 -3.10 18.88
CA SER A 28 20.40 -3.17 19.00
C SER A 28 19.71 -3.15 17.63
N GLU A 29 20.20 -2.35 16.68
CA GLU A 29 19.64 -2.31 15.33
C GLU A 29 19.86 -3.62 14.56
N VAL A 30 21.02 -4.26 14.72
CA VAL A 30 21.27 -5.60 14.16
C VAL A 30 20.23 -6.61 14.67
N MET A 31 19.89 -6.57 15.97
CA MET A 31 18.86 -7.45 16.53
C MET A 31 17.47 -7.13 15.98
N LEU A 32 17.13 -5.85 15.85
CA LEU A 32 15.85 -5.39 15.30
C LEU A 32 15.66 -5.86 13.84
N PHE A 33 16.61 -5.54 12.95
CA PHE A 33 16.56 -5.97 11.55
C PHE A 33 16.69 -7.49 11.41
N GLY A 34 17.51 -8.16 12.25
CA GLY A 34 17.61 -9.61 12.28
C GLY A 34 16.27 -10.30 12.58
N GLY A 35 15.48 -9.75 13.50
CA GLY A 35 14.11 -10.18 13.77
C GLY A 35 13.21 -10.03 12.54
N LEU A 36 13.22 -8.86 11.90
CA LEU A 36 12.40 -8.58 10.72
C LEU A 36 12.80 -9.42 9.49
N PHE A 37 14.10 -9.66 9.27
CA PHE A 37 14.59 -10.55 8.21
C PHE A 37 14.14 -11.99 8.45
N SER A 38 14.21 -12.45 9.70
CA SER A 38 13.71 -13.78 10.07
C SER A 38 12.21 -13.88 9.82
N SER A 39 11.43 -12.86 10.21
CA SER A 39 9.99 -12.80 9.93
C SER A 39 9.69 -12.88 8.43
N TYR A 40 10.42 -12.18 7.56
CA TYR A 40 10.26 -12.30 6.11
C TYR A 40 10.45 -13.74 5.63
N ILE A 41 11.51 -14.41 6.07
CA ILE A 41 11.81 -15.79 5.68
C ILE A 41 10.70 -16.74 6.15
N PHE A 42 10.23 -16.60 7.40
CA PHE A 42 9.14 -17.42 7.93
C PHE A 42 7.82 -17.19 7.18
N LEU A 43 7.46 -15.93 6.90
CA LEU A 43 6.27 -15.60 6.14
C LEU A 43 6.33 -16.18 4.72
N ARG A 44 7.51 -16.14 4.10
CA ARG A 44 7.73 -16.70 2.77
C ARG A 44 7.63 -18.23 2.76
N VAL A 45 8.29 -18.91 3.70
CA VAL A 45 8.31 -20.38 3.75
C VAL A 45 6.96 -20.94 4.19
N GLY A 46 6.23 -20.23 5.05
CA GLY A 46 4.90 -20.61 5.53
C GLY A 46 3.72 -20.10 4.69
N ALA A 47 3.97 -19.48 3.53
CA ALA A 47 2.88 -19.02 2.68
C ALA A 47 2.22 -20.20 1.95
N ASP A 48 0.90 -20.37 2.17
CA ASP A 48 0.07 -21.36 1.46
C ASP A 48 -0.24 -20.95 0.00
N TYR A 49 0.34 -19.85 -0.46
CA TYR A 49 0.22 -19.31 -1.81
C TYR A 49 1.60 -18.99 -2.37
N HIS A 50 1.69 -18.83 -3.69
CA HIS A 50 2.96 -18.51 -4.34
C HIS A 50 3.45 -17.12 -3.90
N TRP A 51 4.53 -17.08 -3.13
CA TRP A 51 5.14 -15.84 -2.69
C TRP A 51 5.52 -14.98 -3.90
N PRO A 52 5.25 -13.66 -3.89
CA PRO A 52 5.60 -12.79 -5.00
C PRO A 52 7.12 -12.80 -5.24
N VAL A 53 7.53 -12.95 -6.49
CA VAL A 53 8.93 -13.04 -6.92
C VAL A 53 9.13 -12.13 -8.13
N HIS A 54 10.20 -11.34 -8.17
CA HIS A 54 10.48 -10.31 -9.20
C HIS A 54 9.35 -9.29 -9.45
N GLU A 55 8.49 -9.04 -8.46
CA GLU A 55 7.54 -7.91 -8.51
C GLU A 55 8.26 -6.56 -8.45
N LEU A 56 9.43 -6.53 -7.80
CA LEU A 56 10.23 -5.33 -7.63
C LEU A 56 11.20 -5.15 -8.79
N ASN A 57 11.43 -3.90 -9.18
CA ASN A 57 12.35 -3.59 -10.25
C ASN A 57 13.80 -3.77 -9.78
N VAL A 58 14.41 -4.90 -10.17
CA VAL A 58 15.79 -5.26 -9.80
C VAL A 58 16.79 -4.19 -10.22
N THR A 59 16.61 -3.57 -11.38
CA THR A 59 17.49 -2.51 -11.90
C THR A 59 17.46 -1.27 -11.00
N MET A 60 16.27 -0.79 -10.61
CA MET A 60 16.14 0.34 -9.69
C MET A 60 16.72 0.01 -8.31
N GLY A 61 16.47 -1.20 -7.80
CA GLY A 61 17.07 -1.68 -6.56
C GLY A 61 18.60 -1.77 -6.63
N PHE A 62 19.15 -2.22 -7.76
CA PHE A 62 20.58 -2.33 -8.00
C PHE A 62 21.25 -0.95 -8.09
N ILE A 63 20.66 -0.01 -8.84
CA ILE A 63 21.15 1.38 -8.92
C ILE A 63 21.17 2.01 -7.52
N ASN A 64 20.11 1.84 -6.73
CA ASN A 64 20.08 2.30 -5.34
C ASN A 64 21.21 1.69 -4.50
N THR A 65 21.48 0.41 -4.69
CA THR A 65 22.58 -0.28 -4.00
C THR A 65 23.94 0.32 -4.36
N LEU A 66 24.18 0.62 -5.65
CA LEU A 66 25.39 1.31 -6.08
C LEU A 66 25.51 2.72 -5.49
N VAL A 67 24.40 3.47 -5.46
CA VAL A 67 24.34 4.81 -4.87
C VAL A 67 24.74 4.78 -3.39
N LEU A 68 24.21 3.82 -2.62
CA LEU A 68 24.54 3.69 -1.20
C LEU A 68 25.98 3.25 -0.97
N ILE A 69 26.49 2.25 -1.70
CA ILE A 69 27.90 1.81 -1.62
C ILE A 69 28.84 2.98 -1.93
N PHE A 70 28.54 3.75 -2.97
CA PHE A 70 29.30 4.96 -3.31
C PHE A 70 29.23 6.00 -2.18
N SER A 71 28.05 6.21 -1.60
CA SER A 71 27.85 7.13 -0.47
C SER A 71 28.72 6.75 0.74
N SER A 72 28.87 5.45 1.03
CA SER A 72 29.75 4.92 2.07
C SER A 72 31.21 5.33 1.86
N VAL A 73 31.71 5.20 0.63
CA VAL A 73 33.09 5.62 0.33
C VAL A 73 33.24 7.13 0.52
N THR A 74 32.25 7.92 0.12
CA THR A 74 32.32 9.39 0.27
C THR A 74 32.33 9.82 1.74
N VAL A 75 31.57 9.20 2.64
CA VAL A 75 31.58 9.59 4.07
C VAL A 75 32.92 9.24 4.74
N LEU A 76 33.55 8.12 4.35
CA LEU A 76 34.90 7.76 4.79
C LEU A 76 35.93 8.78 4.32
N LEU A 77 35.87 9.18 3.04
CA LEU A 77 36.76 10.20 2.48
C LEU A 77 36.53 11.58 3.12
N ALA A 78 35.29 11.91 3.47
CA ALA A 78 34.97 13.13 4.21
C ALA A 78 35.69 13.15 5.56
N TRP A 79 35.55 12.09 6.35
CA TRP A 79 36.22 11.94 7.64
C TRP A 79 37.75 11.99 7.51
N ALA A 80 38.32 11.28 6.53
CA ALA A 80 39.77 11.25 6.31
C ALA A 80 40.31 12.66 5.97
N ASN A 81 39.64 13.38 5.07
CA ASN A 81 40.04 14.75 4.71
C ASN A 81 39.85 15.74 5.87
N LEU A 82 38.87 15.51 6.74
CA LEU A 82 38.69 16.29 7.96
C LEU A 82 39.85 16.10 8.94
N LYS A 83 40.33 14.84 9.14
CA LYS A 83 41.54 14.56 9.93
C LYS A 83 42.80 15.19 9.31
N LEU A 84 42.90 15.22 7.98
CA LEU A 84 43.96 15.91 7.23
C LEU A 84 43.81 17.44 7.17
N ARG A 85 42.82 18.02 7.86
CA ARG A 85 42.52 19.47 7.88
C ARG A 85 42.18 20.08 6.50
N LYS A 86 41.79 19.26 5.53
CA LYS A 86 41.36 19.69 4.18
C LYS A 86 39.86 19.94 4.13
N ILE A 87 39.42 21.06 4.70
CA ILE A 87 37.99 21.37 4.91
C ILE A 87 37.18 21.46 3.61
N GLY A 88 37.76 22.02 2.54
CA GLY A 88 37.08 22.07 1.24
C GLY A 88 36.72 20.68 0.70
N LYS A 89 37.62 19.71 0.85
CA LYS A 89 37.37 18.32 0.45
C LYS A 89 36.38 17.62 1.39
N PHE A 90 36.47 17.87 2.70
CA PHE A 90 35.47 17.38 3.66
C PHE A 90 34.05 17.82 3.25
N ARG A 91 33.84 19.12 2.98
CA ARG A 91 32.55 19.65 2.56
C ARG A 91 32.07 19.02 1.26
N LEU A 92 32.95 18.91 0.26
CA LEU A 92 32.61 18.26 -1.02
C LEU A 92 32.11 16.84 -0.81
N TYR A 93 32.86 16.00 -0.10
CA TYR A 93 32.49 14.60 0.10
C TYR A 93 31.22 14.45 0.96
N MET A 94 31.05 15.27 2.00
CA MET A 94 29.80 15.28 2.79
C MET A 94 28.59 15.67 1.93
N THR A 95 28.72 16.70 1.09
CA THR A 95 27.64 17.09 0.17
C THR A 95 27.31 15.97 -0.81
N LEU A 96 28.32 15.27 -1.35
CA LEU A 96 28.10 14.10 -2.21
C LEU A 96 27.34 12.99 -1.47
N THR A 97 27.69 12.69 -0.22
CA THR A 97 26.96 11.70 0.59
C THR A 97 25.48 12.08 0.76
N VAL A 98 25.19 13.35 1.08
CA VAL A 98 23.81 13.84 1.25
C VAL A 98 23.04 13.80 -0.08
N LEU A 99 23.69 14.12 -1.20
CA LEU A 99 23.07 14.00 -2.54
C LEU A 99 22.72 12.55 -2.86
N CYS A 100 23.62 11.60 -2.57
CA CYS A 100 23.34 10.17 -2.74
C CYS A 100 22.14 9.71 -1.89
N ALA A 101 22.04 10.18 -0.65
CA ALA A 101 20.89 9.89 0.21
C ALA A 101 19.57 10.39 -0.39
N MET A 102 19.57 11.61 -0.94
CA MET A 102 18.39 12.17 -1.60
C MET A 102 18.03 11.38 -2.86
N THR A 103 19.01 11.02 -3.69
CA THR A 103 18.79 10.17 -4.88
C THR A 103 18.16 8.84 -4.50
N PHE A 104 18.67 8.18 -3.45
CA PHE A 104 18.09 6.94 -2.93
C PHE A 104 16.62 7.11 -2.53
N MET A 105 16.31 8.17 -1.77
CA MET A 105 14.94 8.44 -1.33
C MET A 105 14.00 8.77 -2.49
N VAL A 106 14.47 9.47 -3.52
CA VAL A 106 13.68 9.79 -4.71
C VAL A 106 13.34 8.53 -5.51
N ILE A 107 14.32 7.66 -5.77
CA ILE A 107 14.08 6.40 -6.47
C ILE A 107 13.08 5.55 -5.69
N LYS A 108 13.23 5.49 -4.35
CA LYS A 108 12.29 4.76 -3.49
C LYS A 108 10.88 5.35 -3.51
N ALA A 109 10.74 6.67 -3.53
CA ALA A 109 9.45 7.32 -3.59
C ALA A 109 8.70 6.98 -4.89
N PHE A 110 9.40 6.96 -6.04
CA PHE A 110 8.81 6.54 -7.32
C PHE A 110 8.39 5.08 -7.31
N GLU A 111 9.24 4.19 -6.79
CA GLU A 111 8.92 2.77 -6.66
C GLU A 111 7.72 2.53 -5.73
N TYR A 112 7.62 3.28 -4.63
CA TYR A 112 6.46 3.18 -3.74
C TYR A 112 5.18 3.64 -4.42
N LYS A 113 5.23 4.78 -5.11
CA LYS A 113 4.07 5.34 -5.80
C LYS A 113 3.48 4.34 -6.81
N SER A 114 4.31 3.74 -7.65
CA SER A 114 3.84 2.77 -8.64
C SER A 114 3.19 1.54 -7.99
N LYS A 115 3.64 1.13 -6.80
CA LYS A 115 2.99 0.03 -6.06
C LYS A 115 1.64 0.42 -5.47
N PHE A 116 1.47 1.64 -4.97
CA PHE A 116 0.17 2.07 -4.45
C PHE A 116 -0.92 2.20 -5.53
N GLU A 117 -0.53 2.42 -6.78
CA GLU A 117 -1.41 2.54 -7.94
C GLU A 117 -1.71 1.18 -8.61
N HIS A 118 -1.01 0.12 -8.21
CA HIS A 118 -1.15 -1.22 -8.77
C HIS A 118 -2.11 -2.10 -7.95
N TYR A 119 -2.91 -2.89 -8.65
CA TYR A 119 -3.97 -3.73 -8.11
C TYR A 119 -3.77 -5.19 -8.50
N ALA A 120 -4.11 -6.08 -7.58
CA ALA A 120 -4.34 -7.50 -7.86
C ALA A 120 -5.80 -7.84 -7.63
N VAL A 121 -6.42 -8.44 -8.63
CA VAL A 121 -7.78 -8.97 -8.60
C VAL A 121 -7.71 -10.48 -8.65
N LYS A 122 -8.16 -11.12 -7.58
CA LYS A 122 -8.34 -12.58 -7.52
C LYS A 122 -9.72 -12.94 -8.06
N LEU A 123 -9.74 -13.72 -9.13
CA LEU A 123 -10.95 -14.30 -9.70
C LEU A 123 -11.45 -15.49 -8.86
N THR A 124 -12.71 -15.87 -9.06
CA THR A 124 -13.37 -16.98 -8.34
C THR A 124 -12.75 -18.35 -8.58
N ASP A 125 -12.07 -18.55 -9.71
CA ASP A 125 -11.32 -19.76 -10.04
C ASP A 125 -9.91 -19.81 -9.41
N GLY A 126 -9.49 -18.72 -8.76
CA GLY A 126 -8.18 -18.59 -8.12
C GLY A 126 -7.12 -17.85 -8.95
N THR A 127 -7.43 -17.45 -10.17
CA THR A 127 -6.51 -16.68 -11.04
C THR A 127 -6.31 -15.28 -10.48
N PHE A 128 -5.10 -14.74 -10.55
CA PHE A 128 -4.86 -13.33 -10.27
C PHE A 128 -4.63 -12.55 -11.55
N LEU A 129 -5.38 -11.47 -11.72
CA LEU A 129 -5.11 -10.43 -12.72
C LEU A 129 -4.44 -9.26 -12.00
N THR A 130 -3.31 -8.80 -12.53
CA THR A 130 -2.61 -7.63 -12.01
C THR A 130 -2.73 -6.47 -13.00
N GLY A 131 -2.73 -5.25 -12.47
CA GLY A 131 -2.85 -4.08 -13.34
C GLY A 131 -3.24 -2.79 -12.65
N HIS A 132 -3.76 -1.86 -13.45
CA HIS A 132 -4.18 -0.53 -13.01
C HIS A 132 -5.68 -0.34 -13.18
N LEU A 133 -6.28 0.47 -12.30
CA LEU A 133 -7.68 0.89 -12.42
C LEU A 133 -7.72 2.34 -12.95
N PRO A 134 -7.76 2.55 -14.28
CA PRO A 134 -7.60 3.90 -14.87
C PRO A 134 -8.70 4.87 -14.43
N HIS A 135 -9.90 4.35 -14.14
CA HIS A 135 -11.06 5.12 -13.70
C HIS A 135 -11.50 4.78 -12.26
N GLY A 136 -10.70 3.98 -11.54
CA GLY A 136 -11.10 3.41 -10.25
C GLY A 136 -12.20 2.35 -10.41
N TYR A 137 -12.72 1.88 -9.27
CA TYR A 137 -13.88 0.99 -9.21
C TYR A 137 -14.99 1.64 -8.40
N GLU A 138 -16.09 1.95 -9.06
CA GLU A 138 -17.26 2.59 -8.50
C GLU A 138 -18.52 1.83 -8.91
N ILE A 139 -19.47 1.72 -7.98
CA ILE A 139 -20.77 1.13 -8.21
C ILE A 139 -21.73 2.26 -8.54
N THR A 140 -22.43 2.13 -9.66
CA THR A 140 -23.46 3.06 -10.08
C THR A 140 -24.83 2.51 -9.69
N PHE A 141 -25.48 3.18 -8.75
CA PHE A 141 -26.81 2.86 -8.27
C PHE A 141 -27.77 4.00 -8.64
N GLY A 142 -28.75 3.71 -9.48
CA GLY A 142 -29.66 4.70 -10.05
C GLY A 142 -31.06 4.59 -9.49
N GLU A 143 -31.90 5.54 -9.90
CA GLU A 143 -33.32 5.59 -9.52
C GLU A 143 -33.54 5.55 -7.99
N ALA A 144 -32.55 5.99 -7.22
CA ALA A 144 -32.61 5.98 -5.77
C ALA A 144 -33.61 7.04 -5.31
N THR A 145 -34.62 6.61 -4.55
CA THR A 145 -35.76 7.46 -4.19
C THR A 145 -35.97 7.48 -2.68
N ASP A 146 -35.98 6.31 -2.04
CA ASP A 146 -36.12 6.23 -0.59
C ASP A 146 -34.79 5.93 0.10
N PHE A 147 -34.56 6.63 1.21
CA PHE A 147 -33.39 6.52 2.08
C PHE A 147 -33.87 6.21 3.49
N THR A 148 -33.30 5.19 4.09
CA THR A 148 -33.60 4.75 5.45
C THR A 148 -32.33 4.86 6.27
N MET A 149 -32.36 5.67 7.33
CA MET A 149 -31.20 6.01 8.14
C MET A 149 -31.51 5.88 9.62
N THR A 150 -30.55 5.44 10.42
CA THR A 150 -30.65 5.38 11.88
C THR A 150 -29.95 6.61 12.46
N ILE A 151 -30.70 7.42 13.22
CA ILE A 151 -30.25 8.76 13.66
C ILE A 151 -29.97 8.80 15.17
N ALA A 152 -30.58 7.89 15.91
CA ALA A 152 -30.32 7.67 17.33
C ALA A 152 -30.32 6.16 17.56
N GLY A 153 -29.33 5.60 18.25
CA GLY A 153 -29.32 4.18 18.57
C GLY A 153 -28.47 3.81 19.78
N GLU A 154 -28.54 2.54 20.20
CA GLU A 154 -27.82 2.00 21.37
C GLU A 154 -26.29 2.15 21.25
N ASN A 155 -25.77 2.13 20.02
CA ASN A 155 -24.37 2.32 19.69
C ASN A 155 -24.17 3.64 18.94
N LYS A 156 -23.49 4.61 19.56
CA LYS A 156 -23.04 5.88 18.94
C LYS A 156 -22.08 5.71 17.73
N ALA A 157 -21.73 4.46 17.38
CA ALA A 157 -20.85 4.13 16.28
C ALA A 157 -21.58 4.04 14.92
N ILE A 158 -22.92 4.10 14.90
CA ILE A 158 -23.77 3.97 13.71
C ILE A 158 -24.81 5.11 13.72
N ASP A 159 -24.35 6.34 13.92
CA ASP A 159 -25.17 7.50 13.62
C ASP A 159 -24.98 7.81 12.13
N ALA A 160 -26.07 7.83 11.36
CA ALA A 160 -26.02 8.13 9.94
C ALA A 160 -25.38 9.51 9.69
N ASP A 161 -24.44 9.57 8.75
CA ASP A 161 -23.80 10.80 8.30
C ASP A 161 -23.94 10.91 6.77
N PRO A 162 -25.15 11.23 6.29
CA PRO A 162 -25.44 11.30 4.87
C PRO A 162 -24.64 12.42 4.18
N ALA A 163 -24.15 13.42 4.92
CA ALA A 163 -23.35 14.51 4.37
C ALA A 163 -21.97 14.02 3.92
N ASP A 164 -21.35 13.11 4.67
CA ASP A 164 -20.05 12.53 4.32
C ASP A 164 -20.16 11.26 3.46
N TYR A 165 -21.25 10.50 3.61
CA TYR A 165 -21.38 9.15 3.02
C TYR A 165 -22.34 9.03 1.84
N ILE A 166 -23.17 10.04 1.57
CA ILE A 166 -24.14 9.99 0.46
C ILE A 166 -23.96 11.18 -0.48
N LEU A 167 -24.02 12.41 0.05
CA LEU A 167 -23.97 13.63 -0.76
C LEU A 167 -22.76 13.69 -1.71
N PRO A 168 -21.53 13.31 -1.32
CA PRO A 168 -20.37 13.41 -2.21
C PRO A 168 -20.44 12.45 -3.40
N TYR A 169 -21.31 11.44 -3.33
CA TYR A 169 -21.46 10.38 -4.31
C TYR A 169 -22.69 10.55 -5.21
N ILE A 170 -23.53 11.57 -4.96
CA ILE A 170 -24.64 11.90 -5.85
C ILE A 170 -24.09 12.51 -7.14
N VAL A 171 -24.52 12.00 -8.28
CA VAL A 171 -24.18 12.56 -9.59
C VAL A 171 -25.12 13.72 -9.91
N GLY A 172 -24.58 14.94 -9.94
CA GLY A 172 -25.34 16.16 -10.22
C GLY A 172 -25.69 16.95 -8.97
N GLU A 173 -26.74 17.79 -9.06
CA GLU A 173 -27.22 18.55 -7.91
C GLU A 173 -28.06 17.66 -6.98
N ALA A 174 -27.78 17.73 -5.67
CA ALA A 174 -28.53 16.97 -4.68
C ALA A 174 -29.97 17.52 -4.56
N PRO A 175 -31.01 16.65 -4.66
CA PRO A 175 -32.39 17.08 -4.52
C PRO A 175 -32.73 17.42 -3.07
N THR A 176 -33.86 18.09 -2.87
CA THR A 176 -34.50 18.18 -1.54
C THR A 176 -35.09 16.83 -1.14
N PHE A 177 -35.00 16.49 0.14
CA PHE A 177 -35.54 15.25 0.69
C PHE A 177 -36.81 15.54 1.50
N LYS A 178 -37.78 14.63 1.46
CA LYS A 178 -39.02 14.74 2.25
C LYS A 178 -39.04 13.70 3.34
N LEU A 179 -39.33 14.15 4.55
CA LEU A 179 -39.60 13.28 5.69
C LEU A 179 -40.97 12.60 5.52
N ALA A 180 -41.19 11.50 6.22
CA ALA A 180 -42.52 10.87 6.30
C ALA A 180 -43.61 11.81 6.85
N SER A 181 -43.23 12.85 7.59
CA SER A 181 -44.10 13.94 8.06
C SER A 181 -44.49 14.95 6.97
N GLY A 182 -43.85 14.92 5.79
CA GLY A 182 -44.02 15.88 4.71
C GLY A 182 -43.12 17.11 4.79
N GLU A 183 -42.32 17.26 5.84
CA GLU A 183 -41.32 18.34 6.00
C GLU A 183 -40.16 18.14 5.00
N GLU A 184 -39.77 19.21 4.32
CA GLU A 184 -38.62 19.21 3.41
C GLU A 184 -37.33 19.42 4.20
N LEU A 185 -36.33 18.58 3.92
CA LEU A 185 -35.02 18.54 4.56
C LEU A 185 -33.94 18.58 3.48
N SER A 186 -33.00 19.50 3.66
CA SER A 186 -31.71 19.47 2.95
C SER A 186 -30.75 18.57 3.74
N LEU A 187 -30.00 17.71 3.04
CA LEU A 187 -29.02 16.81 3.67
C LEU A 187 -27.65 17.47 3.94
N ASP A 188 -27.54 18.80 3.84
CA ASP A 188 -26.31 19.51 4.19
C ASP A 188 -25.97 19.34 5.69
N SER A 189 -24.68 19.46 6.02
CA SER A 189 -24.17 19.20 7.37
C SER A 189 -24.85 20.04 8.46
N SER A 190 -25.35 21.24 8.13
CA SER A 190 -26.02 22.10 9.11
C SER A 190 -27.48 21.71 9.33
N SER A 191 -28.26 21.59 8.26
CA SER A 191 -29.68 21.21 8.30
C SER A 191 -29.87 19.81 8.87
N PHE A 192 -29.02 18.85 8.45
CA PHE A 192 -29.07 17.49 8.95
C PHE A 192 -28.64 17.40 10.42
N GLY A 193 -27.59 18.12 10.81
CA GLY A 193 -27.11 18.16 12.19
C GLY A 193 -28.17 18.70 13.17
N ASP A 194 -28.93 19.73 12.77
CA ASP A 194 -30.03 20.26 13.57
C ASP A 194 -31.23 19.31 13.64
N PHE A 195 -31.56 18.65 12.52
CA PHE A 195 -32.57 17.61 12.47
C PHE A 195 -32.22 16.41 13.38
N GLN A 196 -30.97 15.95 13.34
CA GLN A 196 -30.47 14.87 14.20
C GLN A 196 -30.61 15.23 15.67
N LYS A 197 -30.14 16.41 16.09
CA LYS A 197 -30.28 16.87 17.50
C LYS A 197 -31.74 16.91 17.95
N LYS A 198 -32.64 17.44 17.11
CA LYS A 198 -34.08 17.51 17.39
C LYS A 198 -34.67 16.11 17.57
N THR A 199 -34.28 15.17 16.71
CA THR A 199 -34.79 13.79 16.71
C THR A 199 -34.27 13.00 17.92
N VAL A 200 -32.98 13.10 18.23
CA VAL A 200 -32.36 12.48 19.42
C VAL A 200 -33.03 13.00 20.70
N LYS A 201 -33.20 14.32 20.82
CA LYS A 201 -33.86 14.92 21.98
C LYS A 201 -35.30 14.42 22.15
N ALA A 202 -36.07 14.35 21.06
CA ALA A 202 -37.43 13.83 21.11
C ALA A 202 -37.48 12.34 21.54
N ALA A 203 -36.50 11.54 21.12
CA ALA A 203 -36.39 10.14 21.53
C ALA A 203 -36.00 10.00 23.02
N GLU A 204 -35.10 10.84 23.52
CA GLU A 204 -34.75 10.92 24.95
C GLU A 204 -35.96 11.31 25.81
N ASP A 205 -36.70 12.35 25.41
CA ASP A 205 -37.91 12.82 26.10
C ASP A 205 -38.99 11.71 26.13
N ALA A 206 -39.17 10.98 25.03
CA ALA A 206 -40.12 9.86 24.95
C ALA A 206 -39.71 8.68 25.86
N LEU A 207 -38.39 8.39 25.95
CA LEU A 207 -37.86 7.37 26.83
C LEU A 207 -38.09 7.73 28.30
N GLU A 208 -37.83 8.99 28.67
CA GLU A 208 -38.05 9.49 30.03
C GLU A 208 -39.53 9.41 30.43
N LYS A 209 -40.44 9.82 29.53
CA LYS A 209 -41.88 9.68 29.73
C LYS A 209 -42.29 8.22 29.98
N ARG A 210 -41.75 7.28 29.20
CA ARG A 210 -42.03 5.85 29.38
C ARG A 210 -41.48 5.29 30.69
N ARG A 211 -40.29 5.74 31.15
CA ARG A 211 -39.77 5.40 32.47
C ARG A 211 -40.67 5.93 33.59
N ALA A 212 -41.16 7.15 33.47
CA ALA A 212 -42.07 7.76 34.44
C ALA A 212 -43.39 6.97 34.53
N ASP A 213 -43.98 6.59 33.40
CA ASP A 213 -45.21 5.78 33.35
C ASP A 213 -45.03 4.40 34.01
N LEU A 214 -43.88 3.75 33.80
CA LEU A 214 -43.58 2.45 34.42
C LEU A 214 -43.37 2.56 35.93
N ARG A 215 -42.70 3.62 36.40
CA ARG A 215 -42.57 3.92 37.83
C ARG A 215 -43.93 4.17 38.46
N ALA A 216 -44.80 4.94 37.80
CA ALA A 216 -46.17 5.19 38.27
C ALA A 216 -47.02 3.91 38.37
N LYS A 217 -46.72 2.89 37.54
CA LYS A 217 -47.36 1.56 37.58
C LYS A 217 -46.69 0.57 38.56
N GLY A 218 -45.73 1.02 39.38
CA GLY A 218 -45.00 0.17 40.34
C GLY A 218 -44.00 -0.81 39.72
N LYS A 219 -43.66 -0.65 38.43
CA LYS A 219 -42.78 -1.55 37.67
C LYS A 219 -41.33 -1.04 37.62
N GLU A 220 -40.74 -0.81 38.79
CA GLU A 220 -39.38 -0.23 38.96
C GLU A 220 -38.30 -1.04 38.22
N ALA A 221 -38.41 -2.37 38.24
CA ALA A 221 -37.46 -3.27 37.58
C ALA A 221 -37.51 -3.18 36.05
N GLU A 222 -38.68 -2.91 35.45
CA GLU A 222 -38.82 -2.69 34.00
C GLU A 222 -38.30 -1.30 33.60
N ALA A 223 -38.56 -0.27 34.41
CA ALA A 223 -38.07 1.08 34.18
C ALA A 223 -36.53 1.15 34.20
N LYS A 224 -35.88 0.40 35.10
CA LYS A 224 -34.41 0.29 35.17
C LYS A 224 -33.77 -0.45 34.00
N LYS A 225 -34.53 -1.28 33.27
CA LYS A 225 -34.04 -1.97 32.06
C LYS A 225 -34.01 -1.06 30.83
N LEU A 226 -34.83 -0.02 30.81
CA LEU A 226 -34.92 0.97 29.71
C LEU A 226 -33.82 2.03 29.82
N ASN A 227 -32.54 1.64 29.84
CA ASN A 227 -31.43 2.58 30.04
C ASN A 227 -30.90 3.25 28.77
N ILE A 228 -31.44 2.90 27.61
CA ILE A 228 -30.86 3.21 26.30
C ILE A 228 -31.95 3.79 25.40
N VAL A 229 -31.60 4.83 24.63
CA VAL A 229 -32.49 5.40 23.62
C VAL A 229 -32.71 4.35 22.52
N PRO A 230 -33.96 3.99 22.19
CA PRO A 230 -34.22 3.00 21.16
C PRO A 230 -33.79 3.52 19.78
N ASP A 231 -33.40 2.58 18.91
CA ASP A 231 -33.03 2.88 17.54
C ASP A 231 -34.15 3.65 16.83
N THR A 232 -33.85 4.88 16.41
CA THR A 232 -34.76 5.78 15.73
C THR A 232 -34.38 5.82 14.26
N THR A 233 -35.12 5.06 13.47
CA THR A 233 -34.98 5.02 12.02
C THR A 233 -35.88 6.06 11.36
N VAL A 234 -35.32 6.84 10.45
CA VAL A 234 -36.03 7.85 9.66
C VAL A 234 -36.00 7.45 8.19
N LYS A 235 -37.15 7.60 7.54
CA LYS A 235 -37.29 7.46 6.08
C LYS A 235 -37.34 8.84 5.43
N LEU A 236 -36.48 9.05 4.45
CA LEU A 236 -36.42 10.22 3.60
C LEU A 236 -36.72 9.81 2.16
N THR A 237 -37.53 10.59 1.46
CA THR A 237 -37.82 10.38 0.04
C THR A 237 -37.28 11.56 -0.77
N ALA A 238 -36.39 11.29 -1.71
CA ALA A 238 -35.86 12.30 -2.61
C ALA A 238 -36.97 12.87 -3.51
N SER A 239 -36.96 14.18 -3.76
CA SER A 239 -37.96 14.82 -4.63
C SER A 239 -37.88 14.36 -6.09
N GLN A 240 -36.71 13.85 -6.50
CA GLN A 240 -36.46 13.29 -7.83
C GLN A 240 -35.53 12.06 -7.69
N PRO A 241 -35.61 11.09 -8.62
CA PRO A 241 -34.71 9.94 -8.60
C PRO A 241 -33.26 10.36 -8.75
N ILE A 242 -32.38 9.84 -7.90
CA ILE A 242 -30.95 10.16 -7.93
C ILE A 242 -30.08 8.99 -8.35
N THR A 243 -28.95 9.33 -8.95
CA THR A 243 -27.88 8.39 -9.30
C THR A 243 -26.72 8.60 -8.35
N ILE A 244 -26.24 7.51 -7.77
CA ILE A 244 -25.15 7.48 -6.80
C ILE A 244 -24.01 6.68 -7.41
N LYS A 245 -22.81 7.27 -7.48
CA LYS A 245 -21.57 6.61 -7.87
C LYS A 245 -20.66 6.53 -6.66
N VAL A 246 -20.51 5.33 -6.10
CA VAL A 246 -19.83 5.14 -4.81
C VAL A 246 -18.78 4.05 -4.88
N LYS A 247 -17.66 4.26 -4.17
CA LYS A 247 -16.59 3.27 -4.05
C LYS A 247 -17.01 2.11 -3.14
N PRO A 248 -16.65 0.84 -3.44
CA PRO A 248 -17.00 -0.30 -2.61
C PRO A 248 -16.48 -0.23 -1.15
N SER A 249 -15.46 0.57 -0.86
CA SER A 249 -14.97 0.77 0.50
C SER A 249 -15.92 1.59 1.40
N LYS A 250 -16.95 2.22 0.81
CA LYS A 250 -17.92 3.09 1.48
C LYS A 250 -19.29 2.44 1.65
N ILE A 251 -19.43 1.18 1.24
CA ILE A 251 -20.68 0.41 1.32
C ILE A 251 -20.49 -0.81 2.23
N LEU A 252 -21.53 -1.16 2.98
CA LEU A 252 -21.60 -2.42 3.74
C LEU A 252 -22.11 -3.57 2.86
N GLY A 253 -22.96 -3.26 1.88
CA GLY A 253 -23.53 -4.24 0.98
C GLY A 253 -24.52 -3.62 0.01
N TYR A 254 -24.90 -4.37 -1.02
CA TYR A 254 -25.88 -3.94 -2.02
C TYR A 254 -26.56 -5.16 -2.67
N SER A 255 -27.69 -4.90 -3.33
CA SER A 255 -28.48 -5.84 -4.10
C SER A 255 -28.95 -5.17 -5.40
N ALA A 256 -29.75 -5.86 -6.20
CA ALA A 256 -30.36 -5.27 -7.40
C ALA A 256 -31.24 -4.05 -7.10
N SER A 257 -31.78 -3.93 -5.88
CA SER A 257 -32.76 -2.89 -5.51
C SER A 257 -32.38 -2.06 -4.29
N THR A 258 -31.29 -2.39 -3.59
CA THR A 258 -30.88 -1.70 -2.35
C THR A 258 -29.38 -1.49 -2.28
N ILE A 259 -28.93 -0.40 -1.69
CA ILE A 259 -27.52 -0.16 -1.36
C ILE A 259 -27.41 0.34 0.08
N THR A 260 -26.53 -0.27 0.88
CA THR A 260 -26.28 0.09 2.28
C THR A 260 -24.88 0.68 2.41
N PHE A 261 -24.81 1.92 2.89
CA PHE A 261 -23.57 2.66 3.12
C PHE A 261 -22.92 2.28 4.46
N ALA A 262 -21.64 2.61 4.62
CA ALA A 262 -20.84 2.33 5.81
C ALA A 262 -21.36 2.98 7.10
N ASP A 263 -22.13 4.07 6.98
CA ASP A 263 -22.82 4.74 8.09
C ASP A 263 -24.15 4.07 8.48
N GLY A 264 -24.52 2.97 7.81
CA GLY A 264 -25.77 2.25 8.01
C GLY A 264 -26.95 2.78 7.19
N THR A 265 -26.79 3.90 6.48
CA THR A 265 -27.87 4.42 5.62
C THR A 265 -28.14 3.45 4.47
N THR A 266 -29.41 3.19 4.18
CA THR A 266 -29.83 2.30 3.09
C THR A 266 -30.66 3.08 2.08
N ALA A 267 -30.28 3.04 0.81
CA ALA A 267 -31.05 3.62 -0.30
C ALA A 267 -31.73 2.52 -1.12
N THR A 268 -32.96 2.75 -1.56
CA THR A 268 -33.69 1.86 -2.46
C THR A 268 -33.77 2.46 -3.86
N GLY A 269 -33.50 1.66 -4.88
CA GLY A 269 -33.41 2.09 -6.28
C GLY A 269 -33.11 0.90 -7.16
N LYS A 270 -32.18 1.08 -8.10
CA LYS A 270 -31.79 0.06 -9.08
C LYS A 270 -30.28 0.05 -9.29
N LEU A 271 -29.67 -1.14 -9.24
CA LEU A 271 -28.28 -1.31 -9.64
C LEU A 271 -28.14 -1.09 -11.15
N LEU A 272 -27.34 -0.11 -11.56
CA LEU A 272 -27.11 0.21 -12.97
C LEU A 272 -25.81 -0.41 -13.48
N ASP A 273 -24.74 -0.32 -12.69
CA ASP A 273 -23.43 -0.84 -13.05
C ASP A 273 -22.62 -1.19 -11.80
N ASP A 274 -21.99 -2.36 -11.80
CA ASP A 274 -21.09 -2.85 -10.75
C ASP A 274 -19.81 -3.49 -11.30
N LYS A 275 -19.52 -3.23 -12.57
CA LYS A 275 -18.38 -3.80 -13.28
C LYS A 275 -17.09 -3.05 -12.94
N MET A 276 -15.99 -3.78 -12.93
CA MET A 276 -14.65 -3.24 -12.69
C MET A 276 -13.87 -3.24 -14.01
N VAL A 277 -13.33 -2.09 -14.42
CA VAL A 277 -12.43 -2.02 -15.57
C VAL A 277 -10.99 -2.04 -15.07
N LEU A 278 -10.25 -3.09 -15.46
CA LEU A 278 -8.86 -3.31 -15.10
C LEU A 278 -8.00 -3.28 -16.36
N GLU A 279 -6.97 -2.45 -16.37
CA GLU A 279 -5.92 -2.45 -17.39
C GLU A 279 -4.90 -3.55 -17.02
N VAL A 280 -4.95 -4.70 -17.69
CA VAL A 280 -4.25 -5.92 -17.22
C VAL A 280 -2.82 -5.97 -17.74
N ASP A 281 -1.84 -5.96 -16.82
CA ASP A 281 -0.42 -6.08 -17.15
C ASP A 281 0.20 -7.43 -16.76
N GLY A 282 -0.56 -8.27 -16.05
CA GLY A 282 -0.11 -9.58 -15.64
C GLY A 282 -1.24 -10.54 -15.34
N VAL A 283 -1.00 -11.83 -15.61
CA VAL A 283 -1.89 -12.93 -15.27
C VAL A 283 -1.09 -14.00 -14.54
N ASP A 284 -1.51 -14.34 -13.32
CA ASP A 284 -0.93 -15.41 -12.52
C ASP A 284 -1.94 -16.55 -12.33
N ALA A 285 -1.68 -17.66 -13.00
CA ALA A 285 -2.49 -18.86 -12.96
C ALA A 285 -1.85 -19.98 -12.12
N ARG A 286 -0.78 -19.71 -11.35
CA ARG A 286 -0.08 -20.74 -10.55
C ARG A 286 -0.96 -21.42 -9.51
N SER A 287 -1.93 -20.69 -8.97
CA SER A 287 -2.85 -21.18 -7.94
C SER A 287 -4.12 -21.81 -8.50
N VAL A 288 -4.22 -21.98 -9.82
CA VAL A 288 -5.39 -22.53 -10.52
C VAL A 288 -5.15 -24.00 -10.86
N PRO A 289 -6.04 -24.94 -10.49
CA PRO A 289 -5.89 -26.35 -10.83
C PRO A 289 -5.82 -26.62 -12.34
N ASP A 290 -6.59 -25.87 -13.13
CA ASP A 290 -6.60 -25.93 -14.60
C ASP A 290 -6.34 -24.54 -15.18
N ALA A 291 -5.05 -24.19 -15.29
CA ALA A 291 -4.61 -22.87 -15.74
C ALA A 291 -5.02 -22.55 -17.20
N GLU A 292 -5.19 -23.55 -18.07
CA GLU A 292 -5.59 -23.33 -19.47
C GLU A 292 -7.06 -22.94 -19.61
N ASN A 293 -7.90 -23.41 -18.68
CA ASN A 293 -9.33 -23.13 -18.66
C ASN A 293 -9.72 -22.14 -17.57
N SER A 294 -8.75 -21.34 -17.11
CA SER A 294 -8.98 -20.19 -16.26
C SER A 294 -9.99 -19.22 -16.86
N LEU A 295 -10.79 -18.61 -15.99
CA LEU A 295 -11.72 -17.52 -16.29
C LEU A 295 -11.03 -16.38 -17.04
N ALA A 296 -9.76 -16.08 -16.73
CA ALA A 296 -9.00 -15.01 -17.37
C ALA A 296 -9.00 -15.10 -18.91
N TRP A 297 -9.04 -16.33 -19.44
CA TRP A 297 -9.01 -16.62 -20.87
C TRP A 297 -10.39 -16.67 -21.52
N SER A 298 -11.47 -16.49 -20.75
CA SER A 298 -12.83 -16.47 -21.29
C SER A 298 -12.99 -15.35 -22.32
N SER A 299 -13.92 -15.53 -23.26
CA SER A 299 -14.23 -14.53 -24.30
C SER A 299 -14.69 -13.19 -23.74
N ASN A 300 -15.12 -13.16 -22.47
CA ASN A 300 -15.57 -11.95 -21.79
C ASN A 300 -14.40 -11.14 -21.21
N TYR A 301 -13.21 -11.74 -21.10
CA TYR A 301 -12.01 -11.13 -20.53
C TYR A 301 -10.89 -11.03 -21.57
N LEU A 302 -9.77 -11.74 -21.40
CA LEU A 302 -8.65 -11.65 -22.35
C LEU A 302 -8.90 -12.47 -23.63
N GLY A 303 -9.74 -13.51 -23.56
CA GLY A 303 -10.12 -14.31 -24.72
C GLY A 303 -9.03 -15.25 -25.26
N GLU A 304 -9.33 -15.86 -26.41
CA GLU A 304 -8.56 -16.99 -26.96
C GLU A 304 -7.17 -16.59 -27.47
N GLY A 305 -7.00 -15.34 -27.92
CA GLY A 305 -5.70 -14.84 -28.39
C GLY A 305 -4.64 -14.85 -27.28
N TRP A 306 -5.01 -14.35 -26.10
CA TRP A 306 -4.14 -14.37 -24.92
C TRP A 306 -3.99 -15.77 -24.32
N LYS A 307 -5.01 -16.63 -24.43
CA LYS A 307 -4.89 -18.06 -24.08
C LYS A 307 -3.78 -18.75 -24.87
N LYS A 308 -3.71 -18.50 -26.19
CA LYS A 308 -2.66 -19.08 -27.05
C LYS A 308 -1.28 -18.59 -26.64
N ALA A 309 -1.13 -17.28 -26.44
CA ALA A 309 0.13 -16.70 -25.96
C ALA A 309 0.57 -17.28 -24.60
N PHE A 310 -0.37 -17.51 -23.68
CA PHE A 310 -0.11 -18.16 -22.40
C PHE A 310 0.42 -19.59 -22.58
N ILE A 311 -0.24 -20.41 -23.40
CA ILE A 311 0.16 -21.80 -23.67
C ILE A 311 1.53 -21.84 -24.33
N GLU A 312 1.79 -20.98 -25.32
CA GLU A 312 3.09 -20.89 -25.99
C GLU A 312 4.22 -20.53 -25.00
N ASN A 313 4.00 -19.50 -24.16
CA ASN A 313 4.96 -19.12 -23.13
C ASN A 313 5.23 -20.25 -22.14
N ARG A 314 4.17 -20.93 -21.68
CA ARG A 314 4.27 -22.09 -20.79
C ARG A 314 5.10 -23.20 -21.41
N ASP A 315 4.74 -23.63 -22.62
CA ASP A 315 5.37 -24.76 -23.30
C ASP A 315 6.85 -24.46 -23.60
N HIS A 316 7.17 -23.22 -23.98
CA HIS A 316 8.54 -22.74 -24.13
C HIS A 316 9.31 -22.81 -22.81
N ALA A 317 8.78 -22.23 -21.72
CA ALA A 317 9.40 -22.26 -20.40
C ALA A 317 9.57 -23.71 -19.88
N GLN A 318 8.64 -24.61 -20.23
CA GLN A 318 8.74 -26.02 -19.90
C GLN A 318 9.84 -26.74 -20.67
N ALA A 319 10.00 -26.44 -21.96
CA ALA A 319 11.08 -26.99 -22.78
C ALA A 319 12.44 -26.51 -22.26
N GLU A 320 12.60 -25.20 -22.06
CA GLU A 320 13.85 -24.60 -21.56
C GLU A 320 14.25 -25.15 -20.19
N PHE A 321 13.28 -25.31 -19.28
CA PHE A 321 13.57 -25.88 -17.96
C PHE A 321 14.04 -27.34 -18.04
N LYS A 322 13.43 -28.16 -18.89
CA LYS A 322 13.83 -29.55 -19.10
C LYS A 322 15.22 -29.66 -19.71
N GLU A 323 15.57 -28.75 -20.62
CA GLU A 323 16.90 -28.68 -21.23
C GLU A 323 17.96 -28.28 -20.20
N LYS A 324 17.71 -27.23 -19.42
CA LYS A 324 18.67 -26.68 -18.45
C LYS A 324 18.78 -27.52 -17.18
N TYR A 325 17.71 -28.20 -16.78
CA TYR A 325 17.61 -28.96 -15.53
C TYR A 325 16.95 -30.33 -15.71
N PRO A 326 17.55 -31.26 -16.48
CA PRO A 326 16.92 -32.53 -16.84
C PRO A 326 16.62 -33.46 -15.65
N SER A 327 17.32 -33.27 -14.52
CA SER A 327 17.16 -34.08 -13.30
C SER A 327 16.25 -33.46 -12.23
N ARG A 328 15.73 -32.24 -12.45
CA ARG A 328 14.88 -31.54 -11.47
C ARG A 328 13.41 -31.73 -11.79
N ASP A 329 12.62 -31.96 -10.75
CA ASP A 329 11.16 -32.01 -10.83
C ASP A 329 10.60 -30.59 -11.12
N PRO A 330 9.95 -30.37 -12.27
CA PRO A 330 9.42 -29.06 -12.63
C PRO A 330 8.30 -28.61 -11.68
N GLN A 331 7.52 -29.54 -11.12
CA GLN A 331 6.43 -29.21 -10.18
C GLN A 331 6.95 -28.73 -8.82
N LYS A 332 8.21 -28.99 -8.48
CA LYS A 332 8.83 -28.53 -7.23
C LYS A 332 9.66 -27.27 -7.41
N SER A 333 9.80 -26.78 -8.64
CA SER A 333 10.61 -25.61 -8.98
C SER A 333 9.73 -24.37 -9.02
N ALA A 334 9.85 -23.51 -8.01
CA ALA A 334 9.12 -22.23 -7.96
C ALA A 334 9.42 -21.34 -9.16
N THR A 335 10.68 -21.32 -9.63
CA THR A 335 11.08 -20.60 -10.84
C THR A 335 10.34 -21.11 -12.07
N HIS A 336 10.30 -22.43 -12.25
CA HIS A 336 9.59 -23.03 -13.37
C HIS A 336 8.10 -22.72 -13.33
N GLN A 337 7.46 -22.92 -12.18
CA GLN A 337 6.04 -22.62 -12.03
C GLN A 337 5.73 -21.15 -12.33
N LYS A 338 6.61 -20.22 -11.94
CA LYS A 338 6.46 -18.81 -12.28
C LYS A 338 6.56 -18.57 -13.78
N GLU A 339 7.65 -18.97 -14.43
CA GLU A 339 7.83 -18.71 -15.86
C GLU A 339 6.77 -19.41 -16.72
N SER A 340 6.26 -20.56 -16.27
CA SER A 340 5.25 -21.34 -16.99
C SER A 340 3.82 -20.86 -16.77
N PHE A 341 3.46 -20.39 -15.58
CA PHE A 341 2.07 -20.07 -15.23
C PHE A 341 1.83 -18.59 -14.90
N TYR A 342 2.83 -17.73 -15.10
CA TYR A 342 2.70 -16.29 -15.07
C TYR A 342 2.91 -15.72 -16.47
N LEU A 343 2.02 -14.84 -16.92
CA LEU A 343 2.12 -14.12 -18.19
C LEU A 343 2.23 -12.62 -17.94
N HIS A 344 3.33 -12.02 -18.38
CA HIS A 344 3.47 -10.56 -18.44
C HIS A 344 2.85 -10.01 -19.73
N ILE A 345 1.94 -9.04 -19.59
CA ILE A 345 1.27 -8.39 -20.72
C ILE A 345 1.90 -7.02 -20.93
N LYS A 346 2.67 -6.86 -22.02
CA LYS A 346 3.36 -5.61 -22.37
C LYS A 346 2.67 -4.82 -23.51
N SER A 347 1.56 -5.33 -24.04
CA SER A 347 0.87 -4.76 -25.21
C SER A 347 -0.64 -5.02 -25.15
N ALA A 348 -1.43 -4.17 -25.83
CA ALA A 348 -2.88 -4.32 -25.94
C ALA A 348 -3.30 -5.61 -26.65
N THR A 349 -2.51 -6.01 -27.65
CA THR A 349 -2.78 -7.17 -28.50
C THR A 349 -1.89 -8.34 -28.11
N PRO A 350 -2.38 -9.58 -28.22
CA PRO A 350 -1.55 -10.77 -28.02
C PRO A 350 -0.41 -10.78 -29.06
N PRO A 351 0.77 -11.29 -28.69
CA PRO A 351 1.87 -11.44 -29.62
C PRO A 351 1.45 -12.31 -30.82
N ALA A 352 1.88 -11.93 -32.02
CA ALA A 352 1.60 -12.71 -33.22
C ALA A 352 2.24 -14.11 -33.06
N ALA A 353 1.43 -15.16 -33.25
CA ALA A 353 1.93 -16.53 -33.30
C ALA A 353 3.06 -16.61 -34.35
N HIS A 354 4.25 -17.02 -33.91
CA HIS A 354 5.49 -17.10 -34.70
C HIS A 354 6.20 -15.78 -35.04
N ALA A 355 6.64 -15.01 -34.03
CA ALA A 355 7.86 -14.22 -34.20
C ALA A 355 9.07 -15.15 -33.98
N GLU A 356 9.48 -15.87 -35.03
CA GLU A 356 10.77 -16.55 -35.07
C GLU A 356 11.89 -15.51 -34.93
N GLY A 357 12.81 -15.71 -33.98
CA GLY A 357 14.00 -14.87 -33.87
C GLY A 357 14.61 -14.88 -32.48
N GLU A 358 15.73 -15.58 -32.36
CA GLU A 358 16.66 -15.57 -31.25
C GLU A 358 16.93 -14.13 -30.75
N HIS A 359 16.35 -13.75 -29.61
CA HIS A 359 16.93 -12.87 -28.59
C HIS A 359 15.88 -12.67 -27.49
N LYS A 360 15.78 -13.73 -26.66
CA LYS A 360 15.47 -13.74 -25.23
C LYS A 360 14.52 -12.66 -24.70
N ALA A 361 13.46 -13.15 -24.04
CA ALA A 361 12.65 -12.48 -23.02
C ALA A 361 13.43 -11.88 -21.82
N GLU A 362 14.77 -11.86 -21.85
CA GLU A 362 15.67 -11.12 -20.94
C GLU A 362 16.30 -9.87 -21.59
N ALA A 363 16.21 -9.67 -22.91
CA ALA A 363 16.76 -8.49 -23.60
C ALA A 363 15.76 -7.31 -23.67
N ALA A 364 14.51 -7.50 -23.28
CA ALA A 364 13.54 -6.40 -23.03
C ALA A 364 13.48 -5.99 -21.54
N ALA A 365 14.50 -6.37 -20.76
CA ALA A 365 14.78 -5.81 -19.43
C ALA A 365 15.98 -4.83 -19.46
N THR A 366 16.61 -4.68 -20.62
CA THR A 366 17.70 -3.72 -20.88
C THR A 366 17.50 -3.07 -22.25
N GLU A 367 16.41 -2.34 -22.43
CA GLU A 367 16.43 -1.18 -23.31
C GLU A 367 16.11 0.04 -22.46
N HIS A 368 17.16 0.85 -22.31
CA HIS A 368 17.19 2.29 -22.15
C HIS A 368 15.99 2.97 -21.49
N GLY A 369 16.30 3.71 -20.43
CA GLY A 369 15.38 4.65 -19.81
C GLY A 369 14.73 5.54 -20.86
N ASP A 370 13.41 5.37 -20.96
CA ASP A 370 12.46 6.34 -21.49
C ASP A 370 11.11 5.99 -20.85
N ASP A 371 10.91 6.44 -19.61
CA ASP A 371 9.59 6.52 -18.96
C ASP A 371 8.71 7.62 -19.61
N HIS A 372 9.04 8.07 -20.82
CA HIS A 372 8.36 9.13 -21.55
C HIS A 372 8.42 8.96 -23.08
N ALA A 373 7.84 7.88 -23.64
CA ALA A 373 7.20 7.90 -24.97
C ALA A 373 6.85 6.47 -25.44
N GLY A 374 5.61 6.04 -25.19
CA GLY A 374 5.07 4.82 -25.78
C GLY A 374 4.06 4.14 -24.86
N HIS A 375 2.91 4.75 -24.63
CA HIS A 375 1.77 4.08 -24.01
C HIS A 375 1.27 2.98 -24.96
N GLY A 376 1.94 1.82 -24.95
CA GLY A 376 1.30 0.58 -25.36
C GLY A 376 0.22 0.30 -24.34
N HIS A 377 -1.02 0.69 -24.65
CA HIS A 377 -2.18 0.43 -23.77
C HIS A 377 -2.17 -1.04 -23.36
N HIS A 378 -2.28 -1.35 -22.07
CA HIS A 378 -2.54 -2.73 -21.64
C HIS A 378 -3.99 -3.09 -22.03
N PRO A 379 -4.34 -4.38 -22.21
CA PRO A 379 -5.72 -4.76 -22.50
C PRO A 379 -6.63 -4.38 -21.34
N GLU A 380 -7.66 -3.60 -21.64
CA GLU A 380 -8.71 -3.27 -20.69
C GLU A 380 -9.71 -4.43 -20.61
N VAL A 381 -9.87 -4.98 -19.41
CA VAL A 381 -10.80 -6.07 -19.11
C VAL A 381 -11.89 -5.54 -18.19
N THR A 382 -13.14 -5.71 -18.61
CA THR A 382 -14.31 -5.37 -17.77
C THR A 382 -14.76 -6.61 -17.00
N LEU A 383 -14.39 -6.69 -15.73
CA LEU A 383 -14.69 -7.77 -14.82
C LEU A 383 -16.08 -7.63 -14.20
N GLU A 384 -16.85 -8.72 -14.21
CA GLU A 384 -18.13 -8.79 -13.51
C GLU A 384 -17.94 -9.08 -12.02
N LYS A 385 -18.76 -8.47 -11.16
CA LYS A 385 -18.65 -8.66 -9.71
C LYS A 385 -18.69 -10.14 -9.29
N LYS A 386 -19.52 -10.95 -9.95
CA LYS A 386 -19.70 -12.37 -9.65
C LYS A 386 -18.42 -13.20 -9.81
N ASP A 387 -17.50 -12.74 -10.67
CA ASP A 387 -16.25 -13.43 -10.99
C ASP A 387 -15.07 -12.88 -10.17
N ILE A 388 -15.29 -11.82 -9.38
CA ILE A 388 -14.28 -11.23 -8.48
C ILE A 388 -14.45 -11.83 -7.08
N ALA A 389 -13.50 -12.66 -6.66
CA ALA A 389 -13.46 -13.16 -5.29
C ALA A 389 -12.93 -12.10 -4.32
N PHE A 390 -11.84 -11.42 -4.69
CA PHE A 390 -11.21 -10.39 -3.89
C PHE A 390 -10.39 -9.47 -4.78
N TYR A 391 -10.25 -8.20 -4.40
CA TYR A 391 -9.29 -7.31 -5.03
C TYR A 391 -8.64 -6.43 -3.99
N SER A 392 -7.38 -6.10 -4.21
CA SER A 392 -6.61 -5.21 -3.34
C SER A 392 -5.56 -4.48 -4.14
N ASN A 393 -5.29 -3.24 -3.76
CA ASN A 393 -4.02 -2.62 -4.15
C ASN A 393 -2.86 -3.23 -3.35
N TYR A 394 -1.63 -2.96 -3.77
CA TYR A 394 -0.42 -3.39 -3.07
C TYR A 394 -0.16 -2.57 -1.81
N THR A 395 -1.16 -2.46 -0.93
CA THR A 395 -1.03 -1.80 0.37
C THR A 395 -0.65 -2.78 1.47
N PRO A 396 0.06 -2.30 2.52
CA PRO A 396 0.39 -3.10 3.70
C PRO A 396 -0.81 -3.76 4.39
N LYS A 397 -2.00 -3.16 4.30
CA LYS A 397 -3.19 -3.61 5.03
C LYS A 397 -3.77 -4.91 4.47
N LEU A 398 -3.62 -5.13 3.17
CA LEU A 398 -4.34 -6.18 2.44
C LEU A 398 -3.43 -7.29 1.92
N ASN A 399 -2.11 -7.11 1.98
CA ASN A 399 -1.16 -8.08 1.45
C ASN A 399 0.05 -8.24 2.38
N THR A 400 0.28 -9.47 2.84
CA THR A 400 1.35 -9.82 3.78
C THR A 400 2.75 -9.56 3.22
N TYR A 401 2.99 -9.82 1.93
CA TYR A 401 4.25 -9.51 1.27
C TYR A 401 4.53 -8.01 1.30
N TYR A 402 3.54 -7.21 0.86
CA TYR A 402 3.69 -5.75 0.88
C TYR A 402 3.79 -5.20 2.30
N ALA A 403 3.10 -5.78 3.27
CA ALA A 403 3.21 -5.40 4.68
C ALA A 403 4.66 -5.49 5.19
N ILE A 404 5.31 -6.64 5.01
CA ILE A 404 6.69 -6.82 5.46
C ILE A 404 7.68 -6.02 4.60
N TYR A 405 7.44 -5.92 3.29
CA TYR A 405 8.23 -5.09 2.37
C TYR A 405 8.26 -3.63 2.80
N PHE A 406 7.09 -3.00 2.99
CA PHE A 406 6.99 -1.60 3.41
C PHE A 406 7.51 -1.38 4.83
N THR A 407 7.35 -2.36 5.73
CA THR A 407 7.92 -2.28 7.09
C THR A 407 9.44 -2.26 7.05
N LEU A 408 10.06 -3.23 6.36
CA LEU A 408 11.52 -3.35 6.24
C LEU A 408 12.14 -2.14 5.53
N THR A 409 11.62 -1.79 4.36
CA THR A 409 12.17 -0.71 3.52
C THR A 409 11.83 0.67 4.07
N GLY A 410 10.65 0.85 4.67
CA GLY A 410 10.25 2.11 5.30
C GLY A 410 11.04 2.41 6.56
N LEU A 411 11.27 1.41 7.41
CA LEU A 411 12.15 1.55 8.57
C LEU A 411 13.58 1.89 8.13
N HIS A 412 14.12 1.19 7.14
CA HIS A 412 15.43 1.53 6.58
C HIS A 412 15.47 2.96 6.00
N GLY A 413 14.44 3.37 5.25
CA GLY A 413 14.31 4.74 4.74
C GLY A 413 14.31 5.79 5.86
N LEU A 414 13.66 5.51 6.99
CA LEU A 414 13.71 6.38 8.18
C LEU A 414 15.15 6.52 8.70
N HIS A 415 15.92 5.44 8.74
CA HIS A 415 17.33 5.48 9.12
C HIS A 415 18.19 6.30 8.16
N VAL A 416 17.97 6.15 6.84
CA VAL A 416 18.64 6.96 5.81
C VAL A 416 18.34 8.45 6.03
N VAL A 417 17.08 8.81 6.25
CA VAL A 417 16.67 10.20 6.53
C VAL A 417 17.31 10.72 7.81
N ALA A 418 17.25 9.96 8.91
CA ALA A 418 17.86 10.35 10.18
C ALA A 418 19.39 10.55 10.05
N GLY A 419 20.08 9.64 9.37
CA GLY A 419 21.50 9.77 9.08
C GLY A 419 21.80 11.00 8.22
N ALA A 420 21.01 11.25 7.18
CA ALA A 420 21.22 12.36 6.26
C ALA A 420 21.03 13.70 6.98
N LEU A 421 20.06 13.79 7.91
CA LEU A 421 19.88 14.96 8.77
C LEU A 421 21.09 15.21 9.67
N VAL A 422 21.66 14.16 10.29
CA VAL A 422 22.85 14.28 11.14
C VAL A 422 24.08 14.70 10.32
N LEU A 423 24.29 14.11 9.13
CA LEU A 423 25.39 14.47 8.23
C LEU A 423 25.24 15.91 7.70
N THR A 424 24.02 16.31 7.35
CA THR A 424 23.71 17.69 6.94
C THR A 424 23.95 18.67 8.09
N TYR A 425 23.60 18.31 9.32
CA TYR A 425 23.91 19.11 10.50
C TYR A 425 25.43 19.29 10.67
N PHE A 426 26.23 18.25 10.48
CA PHE A 426 27.69 18.39 10.51
C PHE A 426 28.20 19.28 9.38
N LEU A 427 27.61 19.23 8.19
CA LEU A 427 27.98 20.05 7.04
C LEU A 427 27.67 21.55 7.27
N LEU A 428 26.46 21.87 7.73
CA LEU A 428 25.99 23.26 7.86
C LEU A 428 26.62 24.00 9.06
N PHE A 429 26.92 23.29 10.14
CA PHE A 429 27.45 23.87 11.37
C PHE A 429 28.94 23.61 11.58
N ASP A 430 29.65 23.13 10.55
CA ASP A 430 31.07 22.80 10.61
C ASP A 430 31.93 23.99 11.06
N GLY A 431 31.61 25.21 10.60
CA GLY A 431 32.45 26.40 10.80
C GLY A 431 32.64 26.78 12.27
N LYS A 432 31.59 26.70 13.10
CA LYS A 432 31.69 26.96 14.55
C LYS A 432 32.39 25.80 15.26
N MET A 433 32.13 24.56 14.84
CA MET A 433 32.70 23.37 15.45
C MET A 433 34.21 23.25 15.17
N LEU A 434 34.64 23.57 13.95
CA LEU A 434 36.04 23.62 13.53
C LEU A 434 36.86 24.66 14.28
N ARG A 435 36.28 25.83 14.59
CA ARG A 435 36.97 26.88 15.35
C ARG A 435 37.16 26.53 16.82
N ASN A 436 36.20 25.81 17.40
CA ASN A 436 36.21 25.47 18.82
C ASN A 436 37.06 24.24 19.11
N ASP A 437 36.76 23.12 18.45
CA ASP A 437 37.43 21.84 18.66
C ASP A 437 37.34 20.96 17.40
N PRO A 438 38.34 21.05 16.51
CA PRO A 438 38.38 20.27 15.29
C PRO A 438 38.46 18.75 15.52
N GLU A 439 39.12 18.30 16.60
CA GLU A 439 39.26 16.87 16.88
C GLU A 439 37.92 16.28 17.30
N ARG A 440 37.17 17.01 18.13
CA ARG A 440 35.81 16.63 18.50
C ARG A 440 34.86 16.56 17.31
N LEU A 441 34.96 17.47 16.33
CA LEU A 441 34.19 17.36 15.10
C LEU A 441 34.57 16.09 14.33
N ALA A 442 35.85 15.79 14.19
CA ALA A 442 36.30 14.59 13.49
C ALA A 442 35.81 13.30 14.16
N ASN A 443 35.77 13.26 15.50
CA ASN A 443 35.22 12.11 16.25
C ASN A 443 33.70 12.03 16.10
N ARG A 444 32.98 13.16 16.04
CA ARG A 444 31.53 13.17 15.75
C ARG A 444 31.20 12.66 14.35
N VAL A 445 31.97 13.10 13.35
CA VAL A 445 31.83 12.64 11.96
C VAL A 445 32.18 11.17 11.84
N GLU A 446 33.17 10.67 12.59
CA GLU A 446 33.48 9.24 12.68
C GLU A 446 32.26 8.44 13.18
N VAL A 447 31.66 8.85 14.30
CA VAL A 447 30.48 8.19 14.88
C VAL A 447 29.28 8.25 13.92
N GLY A 448 29.03 9.40 13.30
CA GLY A 448 27.98 9.54 12.28
C GLY A 448 28.25 8.70 11.04
N GLY A 449 29.53 8.58 10.64
CA GLY A 449 29.96 7.70 9.55
C GLY A 449 29.74 6.22 9.87
N LEU A 450 30.05 5.77 11.10
CA LEU A 450 29.77 4.39 11.53
C LEU A 450 28.28 4.05 11.45
N PHE A 451 27.40 4.98 11.86
CA PHE A 451 25.96 4.83 11.65
C PHE A 451 25.61 4.74 10.16
N TRP A 452 26.15 5.64 9.34
CA TRP A 452 25.89 5.66 7.89
C TRP A 452 26.31 4.35 7.20
N HIS A 453 27.50 3.84 7.51
CA HIS A 453 27.99 2.56 6.99
C HIS A 453 27.09 1.39 7.39
N PHE A 454 26.53 1.42 8.60
CA PHE A 454 25.57 0.41 9.03
C PHE A 454 24.26 0.48 8.24
N VAL A 455 23.74 1.68 7.98
CA VAL A 455 22.56 1.87 7.13
C VAL A 455 22.81 1.25 5.75
N ASP A 456 23.95 1.53 5.13
CA ASP A 456 24.34 0.93 3.84
C ASP A 456 24.42 -0.61 3.91
N LEU A 457 25.00 -1.15 5.00
CA LEU A 457 25.10 -2.59 5.22
C LEU A 457 23.73 -3.26 5.29
N VAL A 458 22.77 -2.67 6.02
CA VAL A 458 21.40 -3.19 6.08
C VAL A 458 20.79 -3.29 4.69
N TRP A 459 21.04 -2.31 3.81
CA TRP A 459 20.55 -2.34 2.44
C TRP A 459 21.15 -3.49 1.60
N ILE A 460 22.43 -3.80 1.79
CA ILE A 460 23.10 -4.92 1.11
C ILE A 460 22.42 -6.26 1.41
N PHE A 461 21.78 -6.41 2.57
CA PHE A 461 20.96 -7.58 2.88
C PHE A 461 19.52 -7.45 2.41
N LEU A 462 18.92 -6.26 2.53
CA LEU A 462 17.54 -6.01 2.07
C LEU A 462 17.37 -6.22 0.57
N PHE A 463 18.33 -5.77 -0.24
CA PHE A 463 18.22 -5.87 -1.69
C PHE A 463 18.10 -7.33 -2.16
N PRO A 464 19.03 -8.25 -1.83
CA PRO A 464 18.87 -9.65 -2.19
C PRO A 464 17.62 -10.28 -1.59
N LEU A 465 17.30 -9.95 -0.32
CA LEU A 465 16.16 -10.54 0.39
C LEU A 465 14.81 -10.22 -0.25
N LEU A 466 14.63 -9.01 -0.78
CA LEU A 466 13.35 -8.55 -1.32
C LEU A 466 13.30 -8.60 -2.85
N TYR A 467 14.41 -8.37 -3.55
CA TYR A 467 14.45 -8.25 -5.01
C TYR A 467 14.83 -9.54 -5.73
N LEU A 468 15.69 -10.36 -5.11
CA LEU A 468 16.24 -11.57 -5.74
C LEU A 468 15.64 -12.85 -5.17
N LEU A 469 15.23 -12.79 -3.91
CA LEU A 469 14.55 -13.83 -3.18
C LEU A 469 13.06 -13.63 -3.32
#